data_AF-A0A1A3SYF2-F1
#
_entry.id   AF-A0A1A3SYF2-F1
#
_cell.length_a   1.000
_cell.length_b   1.000
_cell.length_c   1.000
_cell.angle_alpha   90.00
_cell.angle_beta   90.00
_cell.angle_gamma   90.00
#
_symmetry.space_group_name_H-M   'P 1'
#
loop_
_entity.id
_entity.type
_entity.pdbx_description
1 polymer ?
#
loop_
_entity_poly.entity_id
_entity_poly.type
_entity_poly.pdbx_seq_one_letter_code
_entity_poly.pdbx_strand_id
1 'polypeptide(L)'
;VASFALAPKQELIARLKDAGAVVIPSIGAAKHARKVASWGADAMIVQGGEGGGHTGPVATTLLLPSVLDAVQGSGIPVIAAGGFFDGRGLAAALSYGAAGVAMGTRFLLTSDSTVPDAVKRRYLESALDGTVVTTRVDGMPHRVLRTGLVEKLEGGSPVRGLTAAVRNAAKFKHMSQMTWRSMISDGLAMRRGKELTWSQVVMAANTPMLLKAGLVDGNTEAGVLASGQVAGILEDLPSCAELIESIVRDAIKHLQAASGLVDGA
;
A
#
# COMPACT_ATOMS: atom_id res chain seq x y z
N VAL A 1 -2.71 5.14 -17.08
CA VAL A 1 -1.63 5.13 -16.08
C VAL A 1 -1.47 3.70 -15.58
N ALA A 2 -0.23 3.21 -15.45
CA ALA A 2 0.08 1.90 -14.87
C ALA A 2 0.93 2.11 -13.61
N SER A 3 0.50 1.54 -12.48
CA SER A 3 1.25 1.53 -11.24
C SER A 3 1.48 0.11 -10.77
N PHE A 4 2.61 -0.12 -10.11
CA PHE A 4 3.06 -1.44 -9.70
C PHE A 4 3.46 -1.44 -8.24
N ALA A 5 2.96 -2.40 -7.47
CA ALA A 5 3.35 -2.59 -6.07
C ALA A 5 4.82 -3.01 -5.89
N LEU A 6 5.43 -3.57 -6.94
CA LEU A 6 6.84 -3.95 -7.00
C LEU A 6 7.44 -3.39 -8.29
N ALA A 7 8.76 -3.16 -8.29
CA ALA A 7 9.45 -2.71 -9.51
C ALA A 7 9.16 -3.69 -10.68
N PRO A 8 8.51 -3.23 -11.76
CA PRO A 8 8.24 -4.07 -12.92
C PRO A 8 9.54 -4.39 -13.66
N LYS A 9 9.50 -5.34 -14.61
CA LYS A 9 10.64 -5.59 -15.50
C LYS A 9 10.80 -4.44 -16.49
N GLN A 10 12.04 -4.16 -16.91
CA GLN A 10 12.35 -3.09 -17.87
C GLN A 10 11.57 -3.24 -19.17
N GLU A 11 11.43 -4.47 -19.69
CA GLU A 11 10.71 -4.74 -20.94
C GLU A 11 9.21 -4.43 -20.81
N LEU A 12 8.63 -4.61 -19.62
CA LEU A 12 7.24 -4.27 -19.36
C LEU A 12 7.04 -2.75 -19.30
N ILE A 13 7.99 -2.02 -18.71
CA ILE A 13 7.97 -0.54 -18.73
C ILE A 13 8.02 -0.07 -20.18
N ALA A 14 9.00 -0.54 -20.97
CA ALA A 14 9.15 -0.16 -22.37
C ALA A 14 7.84 -0.40 -23.16
N ARG A 15 7.25 -1.59 -23.06
CA ARG A 15 6.01 -1.92 -23.76
C ARG A 15 4.82 -1.02 -23.36
N LEU A 16 4.73 -0.63 -22.09
CA LEU A 16 3.67 0.27 -21.63
C LEU A 16 3.89 1.69 -22.15
N LYS A 17 5.15 2.14 -22.19
CA LYS A 17 5.51 3.45 -22.73
C LYS A 17 5.28 3.52 -24.23
N ASP A 18 5.63 2.48 -24.98
CA ASP A 18 5.35 2.38 -26.42
C ASP A 18 3.85 2.47 -26.71
N ALA A 19 3.01 2.04 -25.77
CA ALA A 19 1.55 2.18 -25.83
C ALA A 19 1.02 3.54 -25.33
N GLY A 20 1.90 4.50 -24.98
CA GLY A 20 1.54 5.82 -24.49
C GLY A 20 1.05 5.86 -23.04
N ALA A 21 1.25 4.79 -22.25
CA ALA A 21 0.84 4.77 -20.86
C ALA A 21 1.88 5.46 -19.95
N VAL A 22 1.40 6.31 -19.03
CA VAL A 22 2.20 6.85 -17.92
C VAL A 22 2.49 5.72 -16.92
N VAL A 23 3.76 5.50 -16.58
CA VAL A 23 4.24 4.42 -15.70
C VAL A 23 4.78 4.99 -14.39
N ILE A 24 4.11 4.65 -13.28
CA ILE A 24 4.40 5.15 -11.91
C ILE A 24 4.55 3.96 -10.94
N PRO A 25 5.72 3.29 -10.89
CA PRO A 25 5.95 2.20 -9.96
C PRO A 25 6.12 2.69 -8.52
N SER A 26 5.75 1.82 -7.57
CA SER A 26 6.01 2.02 -6.14
C SER A 26 7.37 1.45 -5.73
N ILE A 27 8.08 2.20 -4.90
CA ILE A 27 9.44 1.90 -4.44
C ILE A 27 9.47 1.90 -2.91
N GLY A 28 9.94 0.79 -2.33
CA GLY A 28 10.13 0.64 -0.88
C GLY A 28 11.59 0.70 -0.43
N ALA A 29 12.55 0.97 -1.33
CA ALA A 29 13.96 1.08 -0.99
C ALA A 29 14.75 1.93 -2.01
N ALA A 30 15.61 2.82 -1.52
CA ALA A 30 16.44 3.72 -2.36
C ALA A 30 17.28 3.00 -3.41
N LYS A 31 17.79 1.81 -3.11
CA LYS A 31 18.58 0.98 -4.05
C LYS A 31 17.83 0.65 -5.35
N HIS A 32 16.50 0.64 -5.34
CA HIS A 32 15.69 0.36 -6.53
C HIS A 32 15.34 1.63 -7.33
N ALA A 33 15.40 2.81 -6.71
CA ALA A 33 14.95 4.07 -7.31
C ALA A 33 15.78 4.44 -8.55
N ARG A 34 17.12 4.40 -8.46
CA ARG A 34 18.03 4.68 -9.59
C ARG A 34 17.75 3.80 -10.81
N LYS A 35 17.55 2.50 -10.56
CA LYS A 35 17.30 1.51 -11.61
C LYS A 35 15.98 1.80 -12.32
N VAL A 36 14.94 2.08 -11.56
CA VAL A 36 13.60 2.36 -12.09
C VAL A 36 13.57 3.68 -12.86
N ALA A 37 14.28 4.71 -12.38
CA ALA A 37 14.48 5.94 -13.12
C ALA A 37 15.20 5.68 -14.46
N SER A 38 16.28 4.89 -14.47
CA SER A 38 17.00 4.54 -15.71
C SER A 38 16.19 3.73 -16.72
N TRP A 39 15.12 3.06 -16.27
CA TRP A 39 14.20 2.32 -17.14
C TRP A 39 13.14 3.20 -17.80
N GLY A 40 13.15 4.50 -17.49
CA GLY A 40 12.24 5.48 -18.08
C GLY A 40 10.88 5.54 -17.39
N ALA A 41 10.76 5.19 -16.11
CA ALA A 41 9.52 5.50 -15.38
C ALA A 41 9.20 7.01 -15.44
N ASP A 42 7.92 7.38 -15.50
CA ASP A 42 7.50 8.78 -15.68
C ASP A 42 7.39 9.53 -14.34
N ALA A 43 7.16 8.80 -13.26
CA ALA A 43 7.25 9.24 -11.87
C ALA A 43 7.48 8.00 -10.99
N MET A 44 7.69 8.18 -9.69
CA MET A 44 7.68 7.05 -8.75
C MET A 44 6.96 7.39 -7.45
N ILE A 45 6.29 6.41 -6.87
CA ILE A 45 5.70 6.51 -5.53
C ILE A 45 6.68 5.90 -4.54
N VAL A 46 7.00 6.63 -3.46
CA VAL A 46 7.88 6.15 -2.39
C VAL A 46 7.06 5.95 -1.15
N GLN A 47 6.82 4.70 -0.79
CA GLN A 47 5.97 4.35 0.36
C GLN A 47 6.81 3.94 1.57
N GLY A 48 6.71 4.71 2.65
CA GLY A 48 7.26 4.34 3.95
C GLY A 48 6.44 3.29 4.69
N GLY A 49 7.03 2.77 5.77
CA GLY A 49 6.49 1.68 6.59
C GLY A 49 5.14 1.96 7.23
N GLU A 50 4.74 3.21 7.34
CA GLU A 50 3.47 3.70 7.86
C GLU A 50 2.29 3.40 6.90
N GLY A 51 2.58 3.19 5.61
CA GLY A 51 1.61 2.86 4.57
C GLY A 51 0.91 1.52 4.78
N GLY A 52 -0.33 1.43 4.30
CA GLY A 52 -1.11 0.19 4.31
C GLY A 52 -0.72 -0.77 3.20
N GLY A 53 -1.15 -2.02 3.30
CA GLY A 53 -0.82 -3.02 2.30
C GLY A 53 0.61 -3.54 2.45
N HIS A 54 1.21 -4.03 1.37
CA HIS A 54 2.62 -4.42 1.37
C HIS A 54 3.51 -3.22 1.69
N THR A 55 4.36 -3.36 2.71
CA THR A 55 5.17 -2.23 3.16
C THR A 55 6.53 -2.66 3.70
N GLY A 56 7.52 -1.78 3.58
CA GLY A 56 8.86 -1.97 4.15
C GLY A 56 8.92 -1.54 5.63
N PRO A 57 10.07 -1.76 6.31
CA PRO A 57 10.22 -1.35 7.70
C PRO A 57 10.64 0.12 7.88
N VAL A 58 11.08 0.80 6.81
CA VAL A 58 11.67 2.14 6.89
C VAL A 58 10.58 3.20 6.88
N ALA A 59 10.58 4.08 7.88
CA ALA A 59 9.65 5.21 7.98
C ALA A 59 9.80 6.18 6.80
N THR A 60 8.69 6.83 6.40
CA THR A 60 8.65 7.81 5.31
C THR A 60 9.66 8.93 5.51
N THR A 61 9.82 9.43 6.73
CA THR A 61 10.75 10.52 7.08
C THR A 61 12.23 10.20 6.81
N LEU A 62 12.58 8.92 6.74
CA LEU A 62 13.93 8.44 6.41
C LEU A 62 14.02 7.98 4.95
N LEU A 63 13.00 7.27 4.48
CA LEU A 63 12.98 6.68 3.13
C LEU A 63 12.89 7.75 2.04
N LEU A 64 12.03 8.76 2.22
CA LEU A 64 11.78 9.80 1.23
C LEU A 64 13.06 10.59 0.87
N PRO A 65 13.77 11.24 1.81
CA PRO A 65 15.01 11.95 1.47
C PRO A 65 16.07 11.03 0.87
N SER A 66 16.21 9.81 1.40
CA SER A 66 17.15 8.82 0.86
C SER A 66 16.88 8.45 -0.60
N VAL A 67 15.60 8.41 -1.02
CA VAL A 67 15.23 8.16 -2.41
C VAL A 67 15.47 9.41 -3.27
N LEU A 68 15.11 10.59 -2.78
CA LEU A 68 15.33 11.86 -3.47
C LEU A 68 16.82 12.07 -3.80
N ASP A 69 17.71 11.84 -2.83
CA ASP A 69 19.16 11.89 -3.02
C ASP A 69 19.64 10.85 -4.04
N ALA A 70 19.03 9.66 -4.03
CA ALA A 70 19.38 8.60 -4.97
C ALA A 70 18.98 8.95 -6.41
N VAL A 71 17.94 9.73 -6.64
CA VAL A 71 17.46 10.10 -7.99
C VAL A 71 17.77 11.53 -8.36
N GLN A 72 18.58 12.22 -7.56
CA GLN A 72 19.02 13.58 -7.83
C GLN A 72 19.62 13.70 -9.24
N GLY A 73 19.18 14.72 -9.98
CA GLY A 73 19.62 14.98 -11.35
C GLY A 73 18.93 14.13 -12.43
N SER A 74 18.12 13.11 -12.07
CA SER A 74 17.37 12.33 -13.05
C SER A 74 16.12 13.03 -13.60
N GLY A 75 15.64 14.08 -12.90
CA GLY A 75 14.43 14.82 -13.25
C GLY A 75 13.11 14.05 -13.01
N ILE A 76 13.15 12.82 -12.49
CA ILE A 76 11.95 12.03 -12.24
C ILE A 76 11.16 12.59 -11.04
N PRO A 77 9.85 12.87 -11.17
CA PRO A 77 9.01 13.27 -10.05
C PRO A 77 8.88 12.13 -9.03
N VAL A 78 9.11 12.45 -7.75
CA VAL A 78 8.94 11.54 -6.62
C VAL A 78 7.67 11.92 -5.86
N ILE A 79 6.76 10.97 -5.66
CA ILE A 79 5.50 11.14 -4.94
C ILE A 79 5.62 10.42 -3.60
N ALA A 80 5.46 11.12 -2.49
CA ALA A 80 5.59 10.54 -1.16
C ALA A 80 4.32 9.79 -0.74
N ALA A 81 4.46 8.61 -0.13
CA ALA A 81 3.33 7.81 0.34
C ALA A 81 3.63 7.17 1.71
N GLY A 82 2.56 6.83 2.42
CA GLY A 82 2.63 6.27 3.78
C GLY A 82 2.69 7.37 4.85
N GLY A 83 1.67 7.41 5.71
CA GLY A 83 1.58 8.41 6.78
C GLY A 83 0.92 9.74 6.39
N PHE A 84 0.73 10.02 5.10
CA PHE A 84 0.08 11.26 4.63
C PHE A 84 -1.45 11.15 4.66
N PHE A 85 -2.11 12.18 5.18
CA PHE A 85 -3.57 12.24 5.26
C PHE A 85 -4.18 13.65 5.19
N ASP A 86 -3.37 14.71 5.26
CA ASP A 86 -3.85 16.10 5.29
C ASP A 86 -2.85 17.10 4.64
N GLY A 87 -3.15 18.40 4.72
CA GLY A 87 -2.32 19.46 4.17
C GLY A 87 -0.97 19.67 4.87
N ARG A 88 -0.83 19.32 6.16
CA ARG A 88 0.47 19.33 6.86
C ARG A 88 1.41 18.31 6.22
N GLY A 89 0.88 17.11 5.96
CA GLY A 89 1.60 16.06 5.27
C GLY A 89 2.04 16.46 3.86
N LEU A 90 1.14 17.06 3.07
CA LEU A 90 1.50 17.56 1.73
C LEU A 90 2.59 18.64 1.80
N ALA A 91 2.45 19.64 2.68
CA ALA A 91 3.47 20.68 2.85
C ALA A 91 4.83 20.08 3.24
N ALA A 92 4.86 19.14 4.19
CA ALA A 92 6.09 18.46 4.59
C ALA A 92 6.73 17.69 3.42
N ALA A 93 5.96 16.94 2.64
CA ALA A 93 6.47 16.21 1.48
C ALA A 93 7.07 17.14 0.41
N LEU A 94 6.40 18.26 0.12
CA LEU A 94 6.90 19.28 -0.79
C LEU A 94 8.21 19.89 -0.27
N SER A 95 8.31 20.18 1.04
CA SER A 95 9.54 20.67 1.67
C SER A 95 10.69 19.66 1.63
N TYR A 96 10.41 18.35 1.62
CA TYR A 96 11.44 17.34 1.37
C TYR A 96 11.96 17.37 -0.08
N GLY A 97 11.18 17.91 -1.02
CA GLY A 97 11.48 17.90 -2.46
C GLY A 97 10.64 16.88 -3.26
N ALA A 98 9.61 16.29 -2.67
CA ALA A 98 8.64 15.48 -3.41
C ALA A 98 7.77 16.37 -4.32
N ALA A 99 7.21 15.80 -5.38
CA ALA A 99 6.26 16.47 -6.28
C ALA A 99 4.82 16.44 -5.76
N GLY A 100 4.54 15.67 -4.71
CA GLY A 100 3.22 15.52 -4.12
C GLY A 100 3.13 14.31 -3.19
N VAL A 101 1.91 13.97 -2.79
CA VAL A 101 1.62 12.82 -1.92
C VAL A 101 0.61 11.86 -2.56
N ALA A 102 0.73 10.57 -2.24
CA ALA A 102 -0.25 9.54 -2.55
C ALA A 102 -0.81 8.94 -1.25
N MET A 103 -2.12 8.76 -1.21
CA MET A 103 -2.84 8.33 -0.01
C MET A 103 -3.77 7.15 -0.33
N GLY A 104 -3.72 6.11 0.49
CA GLY A 104 -4.64 4.97 0.38
C GLY A 104 -5.77 5.09 1.39
N THR A 105 -5.46 4.90 2.68
CA THR A 105 -6.42 4.91 3.78
C THR A 105 -7.30 6.17 3.81
N ARG A 106 -6.73 7.35 3.55
CA ARG A 106 -7.48 8.62 3.54
C ARG A 106 -8.56 8.66 2.46
N PHE A 107 -8.27 8.18 1.24
CA PHE A 107 -9.25 8.11 0.15
C PHE A 107 -10.24 6.95 0.32
N LEU A 108 -9.85 5.86 0.98
CA LEU A 108 -10.79 4.81 1.40
C LEU A 108 -11.89 5.38 2.31
N LEU A 109 -11.52 6.31 3.19
CA LEU A 109 -12.38 7.03 4.13
C LEU A 109 -12.92 8.34 3.53
N THR A 110 -13.56 8.23 2.38
CA THR A 110 -14.34 9.30 1.74
C THR A 110 -15.78 8.86 1.52
N SER A 111 -16.68 9.82 1.30
CA SER A 111 -18.07 9.51 0.94
C SER A 111 -18.18 8.88 -0.45
N ASP A 112 -17.29 9.21 -1.40
CA ASP A 112 -17.25 8.63 -2.75
C ASP A 112 -16.76 7.18 -2.81
N SER A 113 -16.06 6.71 -1.78
CA SER A 113 -15.54 5.35 -1.71
C SER A 113 -16.68 4.33 -1.67
N THR A 114 -16.64 3.33 -2.56
CA THR A 114 -17.65 2.26 -2.63
C THR A 114 -17.47 1.17 -1.56
N VAL A 115 -16.48 1.33 -0.67
CA VAL A 115 -16.26 0.41 0.46
C VAL A 115 -17.48 0.49 1.40
N PRO A 116 -18.02 -0.64 1.88
CA PRO A 116 -19.19 -0.62 2.76
C PRO A 116 -18.99 0.22 4.03
N ASP A 117 -20.03 0.93 4.47
CA ASP A 117 -19.95 1.84 5.63
C ASP A 117 -19.57 1.13 6.93
N ALA A 118 -19.95 -0.14 7.09
CA ALA A 118 -19.53 -0.95 8.23
C ALA A 118 -18.01 -1.13 8.28
N VAL A 119 -17.37 -1.26 7.11
CA VAL A 119 -15.92 -1.34 6.98
C VAL A 119 -15.30 0.02 7.28
N LYS A 120 -15.81 1.11 6.70
CA LYS A 120 -15.32 2.47 6.98
C LYS A 120 -15.38 2.80 8.48
N ARG A 121 -16.48 2.45 9.16
CA ARG A 121 -16.61 2.59 10.62
C ARG A 121 -15.51 1.84 11.37
N ARG A 122 -15.20 0.61 10.97
CA ARG A 122 -14.14 -0.18 11.61
C ARG A 122 -12.74 0.46 11.48
N TYR A 123 -12.49 1.21 10.42
CA TYR A 123 -11.25 1.98 10.26
C TYR A 123 -11.24 3.22 11.17
N LEU A 124 -12.36 3.96 11.26
CA LEU A 124 -12.50 5.14 12.13
C LEU A 124 -12.43 4.79 13.63
N GLU A 125 -12.82 3.57 14.00
CA GLU A 125 -12.69 3.05 15.38
C GLU A 125 -11.26 2.58 15.72
N SER A 126 -10.33 2.56 14.75
CA SER A 126 -8.95 2.14 15.00
C SER A 126 -8.24 3.16 15.89
N ALA A 127 -7.47 2.69 16.86
CA ALA A 127 -6.47 3.53 17.52
C ALA A 127 -5.20 3.68 16.64
N LEU A 128 -4.30 4.58 17.01
CA LEU A 128 -3.04 4.84 16.29
C LEU A 128 -2.12 3.60 16.23
N ASP A 129 -2.15 2.75 17.25
CA ASP A 129 -1.47 1.45 17.33
C ASP A 129 -2.35 0.28 16.83
N GLY A 130 -3.55 0.59 16.29
CA GLY A 130 -4.54 -0.37 15.79
C GLY A 130 -4.18 -1.04 14.46
N THR A 131 -2.93 -0.94 14.01
CA THR A 131 -2.41 -1.69 12.85
C THR A 131 -1.26 -2.60 13.25
N VAL A 132 -1.02 -3.64 12.44
CA VAL A 132 0.12 -4.54 12.59
C VAL A 132 0.71 -4.84 11.23
N VAL A 133 2.04 -5.03 11.18
CA VAL A 133 2.73 -5.58 10.01
C VAL A 133 2.89 -7.08 10.22
N THR A 134 2.30 -7.88 9.34
CA THR A 134 2.32 -9.35 9.43
C THR A 134 2.75 -9.95 8.10
N THR A 135 3.44 -11.10 8.16
CA THR A 135 3.72 -11.95 6.99
C THR A 135 2.74 -13.13 6.89
N ARG A 136 1.81 -13.28 7.84
CA ARG A 136 0.89 -14.41 7.93
C ARG A 136 -0.30 -14.33 6.97
N VAL A 137 -0.48 -13.20 6.30
CA VAL A 137 -1.52 -12.99 5.30
C VAL A 137 -1.13 -13.62 3.95
N ASP A 138 0.08 -13.36 3.48
CA ASP A 138 0.52 -13.75 2.12
C ASP A 138 2.00 -14.12 2.01
N GLY A 139 2.72 -14.17 3.13
CA GLY A 139 4.15 -14.44 3.18
C GLY A 139 5.05 -13.22 3.05
N MET A 140 4.51 -12.03 2.74
CA MET A 140 5.26 -10.78 2.62
C MET A 140 4.81 -9.78 3.70
N PRO A 141 5.67 -8.85 4.14
CA PRO A 141 5.28 -7.84 5.12
C PRO A 141 4.09 -7.01 4.62
N HIS A 142 2.98 -7.09 5.35
CA HIS A 142 1.70 -6.51 4.97
C HIS A 142 1.09 -5.79 6.18
N ARG A 143 0.88 -4.48 6.08
CA ARG A 143 0.23 -3.67 7.12
C ARG A 143 -1.28 -3.68 6.96
N VAL A 144 -1.95 -4.13 8.02
CA VAL A 144 -3.38 -4.34 8.09
C VAL A 144 -3.92 -3.83 9.43
N LEU A 145 -5.22 -3.55 9.52
CA LEU A 145 -5.87 -3.31 10.82
C LEU A 145 -5.71 -4.55 11.70
N ARG A 146 -5.48 -4.32 12.99
CA ARG A 146 -5.46 -5.35 14.02
C ARG A 146 -6.91 -5.78 14.28
N THR A 147 -7.28 -6.94 13.74
CA THR A 147 -8.59 -7.58 13.94
C THR A 147 -8.43 -8.93 14.61
N GLY A 148 -9.51 -9.50 15.15
CA GLY A 148 -9.48 -10.83 15.76
C GLY A 148 -9.02 -11.94 14.80
N LEU A 149 -9.26 -11.79 13.48
CA LEU A 149 -8.68 -12.68 12.47
C LEU A 149 -7.16 -12.55 12.41
N VAL A 150 -6.64 -11.32 12.33
CA VAL A 150 -5.19 -11.07 12.22
C VAL A 150 -4.46 -11.56 13.48
N GLU A 151 -5.03 -11.34 14.66
CA GLU A 151 -4.48 -11.87 15.92
C GLU A 151 -4.45 -13.39 15.94
N LYS A 152 -5.49 -14.06 15.43
CA LYS A 152 -5.50 -15.53 15.28
C LYS A 152 -4.45 -16.02 14.28
N LEU A 153 -4.19 -15.27 13.20
CA LEU A 153 -3.14 -15.59 12.22
C LEU A 153 -1.74 -15.44 12.81
N GLU A 154 -1.51 -14.42 13.63
CA GLU A 154 -0.24 -14.21 14.35
C GLU A 154 0.00 -15.26 15.44
N GLY A 155 -1.02 -15.54 16.26
CA GLY A 155 -0.95 -16.52 17.36
C GLY A 155 -1.07 -17.99 16.95
N GLY A 156 -1.37 -18.27 15.67
CA GLY A 156 -1.56 -19.62 15.16
C GLY A 156 -0.27 -20.46 15.14
N SER A 157 -0.33 -21.68 15.70
CA SER A 157 0.73 -22.69 15.56
C SER A 157 0.90 -23.12 14.08
N PRO A 158 2.13 -23.38 13.60
CA PRO A 158 2.40 -23.81 12.22
C PRO A 158 1.56 -25.02 11.75
N VAL A 159 1.23 -25.93 12.67
CA VAL A 159 0.44 -27.14 12.38
C VAL A 159 -1.03 -26.82 12.09
N ARG A 160 -1.62 -25.85 12.81
CA ARG A 160 -2.98 -25.35 12.52
C ARG A 160 -3.01 -24.57 11.21
N GLY A 161 -1.93 -23.85 10.89
CA GLY A 161 -1.77 -23.15 9.61
C GLY A 161 -1.87 -24.06 8.39
N LEU A 162 -1.26 -25.25 8.44
CA LEU A 162 -1.28 -26.22 7.34
C LEU A 162 -2.69 -26.77 7.06
N THR A 163 -3.45 -27.12 8.10
CA THR A 163 -4.83 -27.63 7.95
C THR A 163 -5.80 -26.56 7.45
N ALA A 164 -5.64 -25.31 7.92
CA ALA A 164 -6.40 -24.17 7.43
C ALA A 164 -6.06 -23.85 5.96
N ALA A 165 -4.77 -23.92 5.58
CA ALA A 165 -4.30 -23.68 4.22
C ALA A 165 -4.92 -24.67 3.20
N VAL A 166 -4.99 -25.97 3.54
CA VAL A 166 -5.63 -27.00 2.69
C VAL A 166 -7.13 -26.75 2.53
N ARG A 167 -7.83 -26.41 3.62
CA ARG A 167 -9.27 -26.11 3.59
C ARG A 167 -9.57 -24.86 2.76
N ASN A 168 -8.74 -23.83 2.89
CA ASN A 168 -8.88 -22.60 2.14
C ASN A 168 -8.54 -22.78 0.65
N ALA A 169 -7.53 -23.59 0.31
CA ALA A 169 -7.22 -23.94 -1.08
C ALA A 169 -8.39 -24.67 -1.76
N ALA A 170 -9.09 -25.56 -1.04
CA ALA A 170 -10.29 -26.23 -1.55
C ALA A 170 -11.45 -25.24 -1.78
N LYS A 171 -11.66 -24.26 -0.89
CA LYS A 171 -12.63 -23.18 -1.08
C LYS A 171 -12.27 -22.26 -2.25
N PHE A 172 -10.99 -21.88 -2.36
CA PHE A 172 -10.47 -21.07 -3.46
C PHE A 172 -10.71 -21.75 -4.81
N LYS A 173 -10.42 -23.06 -4.92
CA LYS A 173 -10.72 -23.86 -6.12
C LYS A 173 -12.19 -23.76 -6.54
N HIS A 174 -13.10 -23.91 -5.58
CA HIS A 174 -14.54 -23.87 -5.85
C HIS A 174 -15.00 -22.49 -6.34
N MET A 175 -14.38 -21.41 -5.86
CA MET A 175 -14.73 -20.05 -6.24
C MET A 175 -14.05 -19.57 -7.53
N SER A 176 -12.80 -19.98 -7.77
CA SER A 176 -12.02 -19.54 -8.93
C SER A 176 -12.31 -20.35 -10.20
N GLN A 177 -13.11 -21.42 -10.10
CA GLN A 177 -13.36 -22.39 -11.19
C GLN A 177 -12.06 -22.98 -11.78
N MET A 178 -10.95 -22.90 -11.04
CA MET A 178 -9.66 -23.37 -11.51
C MET A 178 -9.53 -24.87 -11.36
N THR A 179 -8.78 -25.48 -12.29
CA THR A 179 -8.40 -26.88 -12.16
C THR A 179 -7.23 -27.02 -11.18
N TRP A 180 -7.08 -28.19 -10.57
CA TRP A 180 -5.91 -28.49 -9.74
C TRP A 180 -4.59 -28.31 -10.52
N ARG A 181 -4.59 -28.59 -11.83
CA ARG A 181 -3.42 -28.41 -12.70
C ARG A 181 -3.06 -26.94 -12.87
N SER A 182 -4.03 -26.05 -13.10
CA SER A 182 -3.75 -24.61 -13.23
C SER A 182 -3.29 -24.03 -11.89
N MET A 183 -3.89 -24.44 -10.77
CA MET A 183 -3.47 -23.99 -9.44
C MET A 183 -2.02 -24.40 -9.11
N ILE A 184 -1.61 -25.63 -9.47
CA ILE A 184 -0.23 -26.09 -9.30
C ILE A 184 0.71 -25.34 -10.25
N SER A 185 0.30 -25.13 -11.51
CA SER A 185 1.08 -24.37 -12.49
C SER A 185 1.33 -22.94 -12.01
N ASP A 186 0.30 -22.26 -11.51
CA ASP A 186 0.39 -20.89 -11.01
C ASP A 186 1.19 -20.81 -9.71
N GLY A 187 1.07 -21.81 -8.83
CA GLY A 187 1.93 -21.93 -7.66
C GLY A 187 3.41 -22.12 -8.01
N LEU A 188 3.70 -22.95 -9.03
CA LEU A 188 5.05 -23.14 -9.57
C LEU A 188 5.58 -21.88 -10.27
N ALA A 189 4.71 -21.12 -10.93
CA ALA A 189 5.06 -19.83 -11.54
C ALA A 189 5.32 -18.75 -10.49
N MET A 190 4.52 -18.69 -9.42
CA MET A 190 4.75 -17.77 -8.28
C MET A 190 6.06 -18.06 -7.55
N ARG A 191 6.46 -19.34 -7.45
CA ARG A 191 7.74 -19.75 -6.86
C ARG A 191 8.92 -19.52 -7.80
N ARG A 192 8.72 -19.55 -9.12
CA ARG A 192 9.76 -19.22 -10.11
C ARG A 192 9.98 -17.71 -10.16
N GLY A 193 11.03 -17.25 -9.45
CA GLY A 193 11.46 -15.85 -9.43
C GLY A 193 11.26 -15.13 -8.09
N LYS A 194 10.69 -15.81 -7.08
CA LYS A 194 10.59 -15.33 -5.70
C LYS A 194 11.00 -16.47 -4.76
N GLU A 195 11.84 -16.21 -3.76
CA GLU A 195 12.27 -17.20 -2.74
C GLU A 195 11.12 -17.54 -1.75
N LEU A 196 9.96 -17.96 -2.27
CA LEU A 196 8.79 -18.29 -1.48
C LEU A 196 8.77 -19.79 -1.15
N THR A 197 8.42 -20.10 0.09
CA THR A 197 8.08 -21.44 0.55
C THR A 197 6.70 -21.86 0.03
N TRP A 198 6.41 -23.17 -0.01
CA TRP A 198 5.10 -23.67 -0.43
C TRP A 198 3.94 -23.18 0.44
N SER A 199 4.17 -22.95 1.74
CA SER A 199 3.16 -22.35 2.62
C SER A 199 2.86 -20.92 2.21
N GLN A 200 3.88 -20.12 1.86
CA GLN A 200 3.70 -18.75 1.37
C GLN A 200 2.95 -18.70 0.04
N VAL A 201 3.19 -19.65 -0.88
CA VAL A 201 2.44 -19.76 -2.13
C VAL A 201 0.94 -19.99 -1.86
N VAL A 202 0.59 -20.87 -0.91
CA VAL A 202 -0.81 -21.12 -0.56
C VAL A 202 -1.43 -19.91 0.18
N MET A 203 -0.67 -19.24 1.05
CA MET A 203 -1.14 -18.01 1.71
C MET A 203 -1.46 -16.92 0.67
N ALA A 204 -0.53 -16.67 -0.27
CA ALA A 204 -0.70 -15.68 -1.34
C ALA A 204 -1.93 -15.95 -2.24
N ALA A 205 -2.28 -17.22 -2.47
CA ALA A 205 -3.49 -17.58 -3.23
C ALA A 205 -4.79 -17.21 -2.51
N ASN A 206 -4.81 -17.21 -1.17
CA ASN A 206 -6.00 -16.89 -0.37
C ASN A 206 -6.15 -15.40 -0.09
N THR A 207 -5.09 -14.61 -0.25
CA THR A 207 -5.08 -13.17 0.06
C THR A 207 -6.16 -12.37 -0.69
N PRO A 208 -6.36 -12.54 -2.01
CA PRO A 208 -7.42 -11.83 -2.72
C PRO A 208 -8.81 -12.13 -2.15
N MET A 209 -9.04 -13.37 -1.68
CA MET A 209 -10.30 -13.73 -1.04
C MET A 209 -10.48 -13.04 0.32
N LEU A 210 -9.44 -13.00 1.15
CA LEU A 210 -9.50 -12.33 2.45
C LEU A 210 -9.69 -10.82 2.31
N LEU A 211 -9.02 -10.20 1.34
CA LEU A 211 -9.20 -8.77 1.04
C LEU A 211 -10.60 -8.50 0.50
N LYS A 212 -11.12 -9.33 -0.42
CA LYS A 212 -12.48 -9.20 -0.94
C LYS A 212 -13.51 -9.36 0.18
N ALA A 213 -13.37 -10.37 1.03
CA ALA A 213 -14.28 -10.61 2.15
C ALA A 213 -14.38 -9.38 3.06
N GLY A 214 -13.26 -8.71 3.33
CA GLY A 214 -13.23 -7.51 4.16
C GLY A 214 -13.73 -6.27 3.44
N LEU A 215 -13.12 -5.91 2.31
CA LEU A 215 -13.31 -4.61 1.65
C LEU A 215 -14.51 -4.54 0.71
N VAL A 216 -14.96 -5.68 0.17
CA VAL A 216 -16.05 -5.75 -0.82
C VAL A 216 -17.30 -6.35 -0.18
N ASP A 217 -17.16 -7.52 0.43
CA ASP A 217 -18.30 -8.25 1.01
C ASP A 217 -18.67 -7.73 2.42
N GLY A 218 -17.87 -6.80 2.98
CA GLY A 218 -18.15 -6.13 4.26
C GLY A 218 -17.95 -6.99 5.51
N ASN A 219 -17.36 -8.17 5.38
CA ASN A 219 -17.11 -9.09 6.48
C ASN A 219 -15.80 -8.73 7.20
N THR A 220 -15.85 -7.74 8.09
CA THR A 220 -14.70 -7.25 8.85
C THR A 220 -14.10 -8.28 9.82
N GLU A 221 -14.86 -9.32 10.18
CA GLU A 221 -14.43 -10.39 11.08
C GLU A 221 -13.66 -11.51 10.37
N ALA A 222 -13.99 -11.79 9.11
CA ALA A 222 -13.36 -12.84 8.30
C ALA A 222 -12.45 -12.30 7.19
N GLY A 223 -12.40 -10.98 7.02
CA GLY A 223 -11.60 -10.29 6.03
C GLY A 223 -10.31 -9.68 6.59
N VAL A 224 -9.37 -9.44 5.69
CA VAL A 224 -8.16 -8.65 5.98
C VAL A 224 -8.39 -7.23 5.47
N LEU A 225 -8.10 -6.24 6.33
CA LEU A 225 -8.34 -4.82 6.06
C LEU A 225 -6.99 -4.11 5.94
N ALA A 226 -6.49 -3.96 4.71
CA ALA A 226 -5.24 -3.24 4.47
C ALA A 226 -5.38 -1.77 4.89
N SER A 227 -4.49 -1.29 5.76
CA SER A 227 -4.58 0.07 6.29
C SER A 227 -3.23 0.60 6.72
N GLY A 228 -2.96 1.87 6.39
CA GLY A 228 -1.88 2.63 7.01
C GLY A 228 -2.21 3.04 8.45
N GLN A 229 -1.18 3.46 9.19
CA GLN A 229 -1.33 3.91 10.58
C GLN A 229 -2.25 5.13 10.73
N VAL A 230 -2.39 5.93 9.67
CA VAL A 230 -3.26 7.11 9.65
C VAL A 230 -4.72 6.80 9.99
N ALA A 231 -5.18 5.54 9.84
CA ALA A 231 -6.54 5.17 10.25
C ALA A 231 -6.85 5.58 11.70
N GLY A 232 -5.86 5.50 12.61
CA GLY A 232 -6.04 5.91 13.99
C GLY A 232 -6.00 7.40 14.29
N ILE A 233 -6.05 8.24 13.25
CA ILE A 233 -6.10 9.71 13.32
C ILE A 233 -7.35 10.25 12.60
N LEU A 234 -7.96 9.45 11.72
CA LEU A 234 -9.04 9.91 10.85
C LEU A 234 -10.39 9.79 11.54
N GLU A 235 -11.20 10.85 11.47
CA GLU A 235 -12.47 10.96 12.20
C GLU A 235 -13.66 11.30 11.30
N ASP A 236 -13.43 11.54 10.01
CA ASP A 236 -14.41 12.10 9.07
C ASP A 236 -14.45 11.32 7.74
N LEU A 237 -15.49 11.59 6.94
CA LEU A 237 -15.73 10.99 5.62
C LEU A 237 -16.09 12.08 4.58
N PRO A 238 -15.18 13.03 4.28
CA PRO A 238 -15.43 14.07 3.29
C PRO A 238 -15.60 13.46 1.90
N SER A 239 -16.16 14.21 0.96
CA SER A 239 -16.01 13.87 -0.46
C SER A 239 -14.55 13.98 -0.90
N CYS A 240 -14.20 13.29 -1.98
CA CYS A 240 -12.87 13.38 -2.59
C CYS A 240 -12.55 14.83 -3.00
N ALA A 241 -13.54 15.57 -3.51
CA ALA A 241 -13.37 16.97 -3.88
C ALA A 241 -13.02 17.84 -2.65
N GLU A 242 -13.84 17.79 -1.60
CA GLU A 242 -13.61 18.55 -0.35
C GLU A 242 -12.26 18.18 0.30
N LEU A 243 -11.92 16.89 0.28
CA LEU A 243 -10.66 16.38 0.80
C LEU A 243 -9.46 16.97 0.03
N ILE A 244 -9.48 16.93 -1.30
CA ILE A 244 -8.38 17.46 -2.12
C ILE A 244 -8.26 18.97 -1.92
N GLU A 245 -9.38 19.69 -1.98
CA GLU A 245 -9.39 21.15 -1.81
C GLU A 245 -8.87 21.58 -0.44
N SER A 246 -9.28 20.89 0.63
CA SER A 246 -8.80 21.17 1.98
C SER A 246 -7.32 20.89 2.14
N ILE A 247 -6.82 19.76 1.63
CA ILE A 247 -5.40 19.41 1.68
C ILE A 247 -4.54 20.46 0.96
N VAL A 248 -4.93 20.87 -0.25
CA VAL A 248 -4.18 21.86 -1.02
C VAL A 248 -4.19 23.21 -0.32
N ARG A 249 -5.37 23.67 0.14
CA ARG A 249 -5.50 24.95 0.87
C ARG A 249 -4.66 24.96 2.15
N ASP A 250 -4.72 23.90 2.94
CA ASP A 250 -3.99 23.79 4.20
C ASP A 250 -2.48 23.69 3.95
N ALA A 251 -2.05 22.98 2.90
CA ALA A 251 -0.64 22.92 2.52
C ALA A 251 -0.09 24.30 2.15
N ILE A 252 -0.83 25.09 1.35
CA ILE A 252 -0.47 26.47 1.01
C ILE A 252 -0.30 27.31 2.28
N LYS A 253 -1.27 27.22 3.20
CA LYS A 253 -1.22 27.93 4.50
C LYS A 253 0.03 27.55 5.31
N HIS A 254 0.36 26.27 5.39
CA HIS A 254 1.54 25.80 6.13
C HIS A 254 2.86 26.23 5.49
N LEU A 255 2.96 26.19 4.16
CA LEU A 255 4.15 26.66 3.43
C LEU A 255 4.35 28.17 3.59
N GLN A 256 3.28 28.97 3.50
CA GLN A 256 3.35 30.41 3.74
C GLN A 256 3.77 30.74 5.18
N ALA A 257 3.20 30.04 6.16
CA ALA A 257 3.59 30.20 7.56
C ALA A 257 5.07 29.86 7.79
N ALA A 258 5.58 28.80 7.15
CA ALA A 258 6.99 28.42 7.24
C ALA A 258 7.92 29.45 6.55
N SER A 259 7.52 30.00 5.40
CA SER A 259 8.29 31.07 4.72
C SER A 259 8.43 32.30 5.61
N GLY A 260 7.35 32.69 6.30
CA GLY A 260 7.37 33.83 7.23
C GLY A 260 8.36 33.69 8.39
N LEU A 261 8.77 32.47 8.75
CA LEU A 261 9.81 32.23 9.76
C LEU A 261 11.22 32.49 9.22
N VAL A 262 11.42 32.38 7.91
CA VAL A 262 12.70 32.64 7.23
C VAL A 262 12.81 34.12 6.87
N ASP A 263 11.74 34.71 6.34
CA ASP A 263 11.70 36.11 5.90
C ASP A 263 11.68 37.11 7.08
N GLY A 264 11.34 36.64 8.28
CA GLY A 264 11.35 37.42 9.52
C GLY A 264 12.64 37.29 10.37
N ALA A 265 13.68 36.62 9.86
CA ALA A 265 14.96 36.38 10.53
C ALA A 265 16.10 37.23 9.96
#